data_AF-A0A952Q2D9-F1
#
_entry.id   AF-A0A952Q2D9-F1
#
_cell.length_a   1.000
_cell.length_b   1.000
_cell.length_c   1.000
_cell.angle_alpha   90.00
_cell.angle_beta   90.00
_cell.angle_gamma   90.00
#
_symmetry.space_group_name_H-M   'P 1'
#
loop_
_entity.id
_entity.type
_entity.pdbx_description
1 polymer ?
#
loop_
_entity_poly.entity_id
_entity_poly.type
_entity_poly.pdbx_seq_one_letter_code
_entity_poly.pdbx_strand_id
1 'polypeptide(L)'
;MAGNSQLTFFDICDSTISFGELLDDLLHARKMTGKEFAQRINYSPPFVVRLLRNQLPHWMGLQMVETIAAELNCDSVEHARLVMAFGCTVLRSKGMIA
;
A
#
# COMPACT_ATOMS: atom_id res chain seq x y z
N MET A 1 33.80 -0.83 -15.28
CA MET A 1 32.97 0.38 -15.43
C MET A 1 31.57 0.02 -14.95
N ALA A 2 31.23 0.34 -13.70
CA ALA A 2 29.88 0.09 -13.19
C ALA A 2 28.98 1.21 -13.73
N GLY A 3 28.04 0.86 -14.61
CA GLY A 3 27.02 1.78 -15.10
C GLY A 3 26.15 2.24 -13.94
N ASN A 4 26.10 3.56 -13.75
CA ASN A 4 25.25 4.20 -12.77
C ASN A 4 23.82 4.17 -13.32
N SER A 5 23.12 3.05 -13.18
CA SER A 5 21.69 2.98 -13.51
C SER A 5 20.94 3.77 -12.45
N GLN A 6 20.66 5.05 -12.75
CA GLN A 6 19.68 5.81 -12.00
C GLN A 6 18.31 5.14 -12.22
N LEU A 7 17.91 4.30 -11.27
CA LEU A 7 16.52 3.85 -11.17
C LEU A 7 15.65 5.09 -11.03
N THR A 8 14.79 5.32 -12.02
CA THR A 8 13.79 6.38 -11.91
C THR A 8 12.69 5.91 -10.98
N PHE A 9 11.96 6.87 -10.38
CA PHE A 9 10.79 6.56 -9.58
C PHE A 9 9.75 5.71 -10.35
N PHE A 10 9.69 5.89 -11.68
CA PHE A 10 8.82 5.12 -12.57
C PHE A 10 9.26 3.64 -12.68
N ASP A 11 10.56 3.38 -12.83
CA ASP A 11 11.10 2.00 -12.85
C ASP A 11 10.84 1.27 -11.52
N ILE A 12 10.88 2.01 -10.40
CA ILE A 12 10.53 1.48 -9.10
C ILE A 12 9.04 1.15 -9.05
N CYS A 13 8.17 2.03 -9.55
CA CYS A 13 6.74 1.74 -9.56
C CYS A 13 6.39 0.50 -10.40
N ASP A 14 6.97 0.32 -11.57
CA ASP A 14 6.70 -0.82 -12.46
C ASP A 14 7.01 -2.18 -11.80
N SER A 15 7.98 -2.22 -10.89
CA SER A 15 8.35 -3.41 -10.12
C SER A 15 7.72 -3.48 -8.72
N THR A 16 7.02 -2.43 -8.30
CA THR A 16 6.41 -2.36 -6.96
C THR A 16 5.06 -3.09 -6.96
N ILE A 17 4.98 -4.07 -6.06
CA ILE A 17 3.74 -4.73 -5.61
C ILE A 17 2.64 -3.71 -5.36
N SER A 18 1.40 -4.06 -5.65
CA SER A 18 0.29 -3.14 -5.47
C SER A 18 0.06 -2.82 -3.99
N PHE A 19 -0.66 -1.73 -3.70
CA PHE A 19 -1.00 -1.39 -2.31
C PHE A 19 -1.79 -2.51 -1.61
N GLY A 20 -2.81 -3.04 -2.27
CA GLY A 20 -3.67 -4.10 -1.76
C GLY A 20 -2.94 -5.42 -1.52
N GLU A 21 -2.06 -5.82 -2.44
CA GLU A 21 -1.23 -7.02 -2.30
C GLU A 21 -0.26 -6.88 -1.12
N LEU A 22 0.44 -5.74 -1.01
CA LEU A 22 1.33 -5.48 0.13
C LEU A 22 0.55 -5.43 1.45
N LEU A 23 -0.65 -4.84 1.46
CA LEU A 23 -1.49 -4.81 2.65
C LEU A 23 -1.90 -6.23 3.07
N ASP A 24 -2.25 -7.10 2.12
CA ASP A 24 -2.59 -8.50 2.39
C ASP A 24 -1.41 -9.28 2.98
N ASP A 25 -0.21 -9.10 2.40
CA ASP A 25 1.03 -9.70 2.91
C ASP A 25 1.31 -9.28 4.37
N LEU A 26 1.16 -7.98 4.66
CA LEU A 26 1.39 -7.45 6.00
C LEU A 26 0.38 -8.01 7.01
N LEU A 27 -0.89 -8.10 6.63
CA LEU A 27 -1.94 -8.71 7.46
C LEU A 27 -1.63 -10.19 7.73
N HIS A 28 -1.22 -10.92 6.70
CA HIS A 28 -0.87 -12.32 6.82
C HIS A 28 0.35 -12.54 7.75
N ALA A 29 1.40 -11.72 7.61
CA ALA A 29 2.58 -11.76 8.47
C ALA A 29 2.23 -11.56 9.96
N ARG A 30 1.16 -10.80 10.24
CA ARG A 30 0.65 -10.52 11.58
C ARG A 30 -0.48 -11.47 12.01
N LYS A 31 -0.79 -12.49 11.20
CA LYS A 31 -1.89 -13.45 11.41
C LYS A 31 -3.22 -12.74 11.67
N MET A 32 -3.43 -11.61 11.02
CA MET A 32 -4.61 -10.76 11.19
C MET A 32 -5.53 -10.92 9.99
N THR A 33 -6.82 -11.13 10.23
CA THR A 33 -7.81 -11.15 9.16
C THR A 33 -8.19 -9.73 8.74
N GLY A 34 -8.63 -9.54 7.48
CA GLY A 34 -9.14 -8.24 7.03
C GLY A 34 -10.33 -7.72 7.87
N LYS A 35 -11.12 -8.62 8.48
CA LYS A 35 -12.22 -8.24 9.38
C LYS A 35 -11.71 -7.66 10.69
N GLU A 36 -10.74 -8.31 11.32
CA GLU A 36 -10.11 -7.81 12.56
C GLU A 36 -9.39 -6.49 12.30
N PHE A 37 -8.69 -6.40 11.16
CA PHE A 37 -8.05 -5.16 10.76
C PHE A 37 -9.03 -4.02 10.59
N ALA A 38 -10.16 -4.26 9.90
CA ALA A 38 -11.22 -3.26 9.73
C ALA A 38 -11.70 -2.69 11.08
N GLN A 39 -11.83 -3.55 12.10
CA GLN A 39 -12.21 -3.11 13.44
C GLN A 39 -11.13 -2.22 14.08
N ARG A 40 -9.85 -2.56 13.92
CA ARG A 40 -8.73 -1.77 14.46
C ARG A 40 -8.64 -0.37 13.87
N ILE A 41 -8.76 -0.26 12.55
CA ILE A 41 -8.75 1.04 11.87
C ILE A 41 -10.08 1.79 11.98
N ASN A 42 -11.09 1.23 12.66
CA ASN A 42 -12.45 1.77 12.78
C ASN A 42 -13.15 2.02 11.42
N TYR A 43 -13.02 1.06 10.49
CA TYR A 43 -13.71 1.06 9.20
C TYR A 43 -14.54 -0.21 9.01
N SER A 44 -15.39 -0.22 7.98
CA SER A 44 -16.21 -1.38 7.66
C SER A 44 -15.39 -2.49 6.99
N PRO A 45 -15.74 -3.79 7.19
CA PRO A 45 -15.07 -4.88 6.46
C PRO A 45 -15.09 -4.72 4.93
N PRO A 46 -16.19 -4.27 4.29
CA PRO A 46 -16.18 -3.99 2.85
C PRO A 46 -15.16 -2.94 2.42
N PHE A 47 -14.86 -1.95 3.28
CA PHE A 47 -13.82 -0.97 3.00
C PHE A 47 -12.44 -1.64 2.92
N VAL A 48 -12.08 -2.47 3.89
CA VAL A 48 -10.81 -3.22 3.86
C VAL A 48 -10.73 -4.16 2.66
N VAL A 49 -11.81 -4.86 2.33
CA VAL A 49 -11.87 -5.70 1.11
C VAL A 49 -11.58 -4.89 -0.16
N ARG A 50 -12.06 -3.65 -0.24
CA ARG A 50 -11.74 -2.76 -1.36
C ARG A 50 -10.26 -2.39 -1.38
N LEU A 51 -9.66 -2.06 -0.24
CA LEU A 51 -8.22 -1.79 -0.14
C LEU A 51 -7.39 -2.98 -0.62
N LEU A 52 -7.70 -4.19 -0.15
CA LEU A 52 -7.02 -5.43 -0.56
C LEU A 52 -7.15 -5.72 -2.05
N ARG A 53 -8.23 -5.25 -2.69
CA ARG A 53 -8.46 -5.36 -4.14
C ARG A 53 -7.88 -4.18 -4.95
N ASN A 54 -7.00 -3.37 -4.37
CA ASN A 54 -6.46 -2.13 -4.96
C ASN A 54 -7.51 -1.06 -5.32
N GLN A 55 -8.71 -1.13 -4.76
CA GLN A 55 -9.78 -0.16 -5.06
C GLN A 55 -9.73 1.00 -4.07
N LEU A 56 -8.68 1.81 -4.18
CA LEU A 56 -8.44 2.95 -3.31
C LEU A 56 -9.53 4.01 -3.49
N PRO A 57 -10.17 4.50 -2.40
CA PRO A 57 -11.06 5.64 -2.48
C PRO A 57 -10.31 6.90 -2.94
N HIS A 58 -10.94 7.74 -3.77
CA HIS A 58 -10.32 8.97 -4.27
C HIS A 58 -9.97 9.99 -3.17
N TRP A 59 -10.62 9.91 -2.00
CA TRP A 59 -10.36 10.74 -0.83
C TRP A 59 -9.25 10.18 0.06
N MET A 60 -8.80 8.94 -0.16
CA MET A 60 -7.75 8.32 0.64
C MET A 60 -6.42 9.03 0.37
N GLY A 61 -5.91 9.72 1.39
CA GLY A 61 -4.62 10.40 1.35
C GLY A 61 -3.55 9.67 2.16
N LEU A 62 -2.34 10.25 2.20
CA LEU A 62 -1.19 9.71 2.91
C LEU A 62 -1.47 9.44 4.40
N GLN A 63 -2.25 10.32 5.06
CA GLN A 63 -2.63 10.15 6.46
C GLN A 63 -3.33 8.80 6.73
N MET A 64 -4.12 8.29 5.78
CA MET A 64 -4.74 6.98 5.94
C MET A 64 -3.73 5.84 5.83
N VAL A 65 -2.71 6.00 4.98
CA VAL A 65 -1.60 5.05 4.87
C VAL A 65 -0.79 5.02 6.17
N GLU A 66 -0.55 6.18 6.78
CA GLU A 66 0.11 6.31 8.08
C GLU A 66 -0.70 5.62 9.19
N THR A 67 -2.02 5.81 9.22
CA THR A 67 -2.91 5.10 10.17
C THR A 67 -2.84 3.58 9.98
N ILE A 68 -2.87 3.11 8.73
CA ILE A 68 -2.74 1.68 8.41
C ILE A 68 -1.39 1.13 8.89
N ALA A 69 -0.29 1.84 8.62
CA ALA A 69 1.04 1.45 9.04
C ALA A 69 1.17 1.41 10.58
N ALA A 70 0.59 2.40 11.28
CA ALA A 70 0.59 2.44 12.73
C ALA A 70 -0.21 1.28 13.35
N GLU A 71 -1.42 1.00 12.84
CA GLU A 71 -2.27 -0.09 13.34
C GLU A 71 -1.70 -1.49 13.10
N LEU A 72 -0.90 -1.63 12.03
CA LEU A 72 -0.14 -2.84 11.76
C LEU A 72 1.17 -2.90 12.55
N ASN A 73 1.61 -1.85 13.23
CA ASN A 73 2.96 -1.74 13.80
C ASN A 73 4.02 -2.03 12.72
N CYS A 74 3.92 -1.34 11.58
CA CYS A 74 4.91 -1.42 10.53
C CYS A 74 6.24 -0.82 11.00
N ASP A 75 7.35 -1.47 10.64
CA ASP A 75 8.66 -0.84 10.75
C ASP A 75 8.85 0.25 9.67
N SER A 76 10.00 0.94 9.70
CA SER A 76 10.29 2.02 8.76
C SER A 76 10.35 1.56 7.30
N VAL A 77 10.76 0.31 7.05
CA VAL A 77 10.88 -0.26 5.70
C VAL A 77 9.50 -0.64 5.18
N GLU A 78 8.69 -1.34 5.97
CA GLU A 78 7.31 -1.69 5.63
C GLU A 78 6.46 -0.44 5.40
N HIS A 79 6.62 0.60 6.23
CA HIS A 79 5.94 1.87 6.07
C HIS A 79 6.34 2.56 4.75
N ALA A 80 7.64 2.65 4.45
CA ALA A 80 8.11 3.24 3.20
C ALA A 80 7.56 2.46 1.98
N ARG A 81 7.51 1.13 2.05
CA ARG A 81 6.91 0.28 1.02
C ARG A 81 5.42 0.54 0.84
N LEU A 82 4.66 0.73 1.91
CA LEU A 82 3.24 1.09 1.84
C LEU A 82 3.02 2.45 1.16
N VAL A 83 3.81 3.46 1.52
CA VAL A 83 3.73 4.80 0.90
C VAL A 83 4.05 4.73 -0.60
N MET A 84 5.10 3.99 -0.96
CA MET A 84 5.47 3.78 -2.36
C MET A 84 4.38 3.02 -3.13
N ALA A 85 3.89 1.90 -2.59
CA ALA A 85 2.83 1.10 -3.22
C ALA A 85 1.53 1.91 -3.40
N PHE A 86 1.18 2.76 -2.42
CA PHE A 86 0.07 3.70 -2.53
C PHE A 86 0.28 4.70 -3.67
N GLY A 87 1.43 5.38 -3.70
CA GLY A 87 1.77 6.35 -4.74
C GLY A 87 1.71 5.75 -6.14
N CYS A 88 2.35 4.58 -6.34
CA CYS A 88 2.33 3.87 -7.61
C CYS A 88 0.91 3.42 -8.01
N THR A 89 0.12 2.91 -7.06
CA THR A 89 -1.29 2.53 -7.32
C THR A 89 -2.13 3.73 -7.78
N VAL A 90 -1.95 4.90 -7.15
CA VAL A 90 -2.64 6.13 -7.55
C VAL A 90 -2.21 6.57 -8.96
N LEU A 91 -0.92 6.55 -9.27
CA LEU A 91 -0.42 6.93 -10.59
C LEU A 91 -0.92 5.99 -11.69
N ARG A 92 -0.94 4.66 -11.45
CA ARG A 92 -1.54 3.66 -12.34
C ARG A 92 -3.02 3.91 -12.58
N SER A 93 -3.77 4.18 -11.52
CA SER A 93 -5.22 4.46 -11.63
C SER A 93 -5.53 5.69 -12.48
N LYS A 94 -4.56 6.61 -12.60
CA LYS A 94 -4.65 7.82 -13.42
C LYS A 94 -4.07 7.64 -14.83
N GLY A 95 -3.58 6.44 -15.17
CA GLY A 95 -2.94 6.16 -16.46
C GLY A 95 -1.63 6.90 -16.67
N MET A 96 -0.97 7.35 -15.58
CA MET A 96 0.30 8.07 -15.67
C MET A 96 1.49 7.11 -15.81
N ILE A 97 1.32 5.86 -15.39
CA ILE A 97 2.29 4.77 -15.43
C ILE A 97 1.57 3.44 -15.72
N ALA A 98 2.33 2.41 -16.12
CA ALA A 98 1.82 1.09 -16.48
C ALA A 98 1.48 0.22 -15.25
#